data_AF-A0A2S8BHR6-F1
#
_entry.id   AF-A0A2S8BHR6-F1
#
_cell.length_a   1.000
_cell.length_b   1.000
_cell.length_c   1.000
_cell.angle_alpha   90.00
_cell.angle_beta   90.00
_cell.angle_gamma   90.00
#
_symmetry.space_group_name_H-M   'P 1'
#
loop_
_entity.id
_entity.type
_entity.pdbx_description
1 polymer ?
#
loop_
_entity_poly.entity_id
_entity_poly.type
_entity_poly.pdbx_seq_one_letter_code
_entity_poly.pdbx_strand_id
1 'polypeptide(L)'
;MRCVGAVVAVLLVIGISVLGSPTAAADSGDEPRYADFYLPPDPLPPGRPGDLIRAESSRLVLEPSGQLGAIVATGTRIMYRSTDARGHPTAVTGTYFEPDNPWPGAGPRPLISYAPGTQGQGNQCAPSRQFNQGIHYSGGWDIMVNYEELFVATMVARGFAIVMTDYEGLGTPPMHTYVNRLAEGQAVLDAARAAQRLPGTSLDPNGPVAFWGYSQGGGATASAAELASGYAPELHVVGTYAGAPPADLKELLPYTDGSALVGVVATPSTASSMPIPKPPTRSARS
;
A
#
# COMPACT_ATOMS: atom_id res chain seq x y z
N MET A 1 43.79 0.50 38.01
CA MET A 1 43.18 -0.82 38.33
C MET A 1 41.82 -0.85 37.66
N ARG A 2 41.61 -1.79 36.73
CA ARG A 2 40.40 -1.90 35.88
C ARG A 2 39.35 -2.70 36.65
N CYS A 3 38.14 -2.15 36.84
CA CYS A 3 37.02 -2.88 37.39
C CYS A 3 36.41 -3.78 36.31
N VAL A 4 36.67 -5.09 36.43
CA VAL A 4 35.88 -6.20 35.91
C VAL A 4 34.71 -6.38 36.90
N GLY A 5 33.43 -6.61 36.58
CA GLY A 5 32.74 -7.13 35.41
C GLY A 5 31.72 -8.16 35.92
N ALA A 6 30.43 -8.00 35.60
CA ALA A 6 29.44 -9.09 35.60
C ALA A 6 28.16 -8.61 34.89
N VAL A 7 28.05 -8.91 33.59
CA VAL A 7 26.78 -8.88 32.86
C VAL A 7 26.31 -10.33 32.77
N VAL A 8 25.14 -10.62 33.33
CA VAL A 8 24.50 -11.93 33.24
C VAL A 8 23.85 -12.04 31.87
N ALA A 9 24.40 -12.91 31.01
CA ALA A 9 23.79 -13.27 29.73
C ALA A 9 22.81 -14.44 29.96
N VAL A 10 21.52 -14.22 29.69
CA VAL A 10 20.52 -15.29 29.64
C VAL A 10 20.47 -15.81 28.20
N LEU A 11 20.94 -17.03 28.00
CA LEU A 11 20.84 -17.77 26.73
C LEU A 11 19.47 -18.44 26.64
N LEU A 12 18.63 -18.00 25.70
CA LEU A 12 17.38 -18.66 25.36
C LEU A 12 17.60 -19.48 24.07
N VAL A 13 17.68 -20.81 24.22
CA VAL A 13 17.74 -21.76 23.11
C VAL A 13 16.31 -21.98 22.62
N ILE A 14 15.98 -21.56 21.40
CA ILE A 14 14.72 -21.88 20.74
C ILE A 14 14.98 -22.99 19.72
N GLY A 15 14.39 -24.16 19.96
CA GLY A 15 14.41 -25.29 19.04
C GLY A 15 13.57 -25.01 17.80
N ILE A 16 14.15 -25.19 16.62
CA ILE A 16 13.46 -25.09 15.33
C ILE A 16 12.76 -26.42 15.07
N SER A 17 11.45 -26.45 15.25
CA SER A 17 10.59 -27.53 14.77
C SER A 17 10.18 -27.21 13.33
N VAL A 18 10.68 -27.99 12.38
CA VAL A 18 10.25 -27.94 10.97
C VAL A 18 8.87 -28.58 10.88
N LEU A 19 7.83 -27.78 10.67
CA LEU A 19 6.49 -28.24 10.31
C LEU A 19 6.09 -27.62 8.96
N GLY A 20 5.49 -28.45 8.11
CA GLY A 20 5.42 -28.32 6.65
C GLY A 20 4.74 -27.06 6.11
N SER A 21 5.08 -26.75 4.86
CA SER A 21 4.54 -25.63 4.10
C SER A 21 3.01 -25.70 4.03
N PRO A 22 2.28 -24.70 4.56
CA PRO A 22 0.87 -24.58 4.25
C PRO A 22 0.72 -24.21 2.77
N THR A 23 -0.13 -24.96 2.07
CA THR A 23 -0.77 -24.46 0.84
C THR A 23 -1.36 -23.09 1.14
N ALA A 24 -0.99 -22.05 0.38
CA ALA A 24 -1.48 -20.69 0.54
C ALA A 24 -3.00 -20.63 0.35
N ALA A 25 -3.75 -20.88 1.42
CA ALA A 25 -5.10 -20.37 1.55
C ALA A 25 -4.96 -18.84 1.61
N ALA A 26 -5.80 -18.12 0.87
CA ALA A 26 -5.88 -16.68 1.01
C ALA A 26 -6.20 -16.38 2.48
N ASP A 27 -5.23 -15.86 3.22
CA ASP A 27 -5.47 -15.30 4.54
C ASP A 27 -6.52 -14.21 4.32
N SER A 28 -7.72 -14.43 4.86
CA SER A 28 -8.88 -13.57 4.60
C SER A 28 -8.69 -12.16 5.14
N GLY A 29 -7.59 -11.92 5.88
CA GLY A 29 -7.47 -10.88 6.87
C GLY A 29 -8.54 -11.07 7.95
N ASP A 30 -8.47 -10.29 9.02
CA ASP A 30 -9.47 -10.32 10.10
C ASP A 30 -10.85 -9.75 9.69
N GLU A 31 -11.16 -9.77 8.40
CA GLU A 31 -12.42 -9.31 7.83
C GLU A 31 -12.96 -10.33 6.79
N PRO A 32 -13.40 -11.53 7.22
CA PRO A 32 -13.85 -12.59 6.32
C PRO A 32 -15.01 -12.16 5.41
N ARG A 33 -15.83 -11.18 5.86
CA ARG A 33 -16.90 -10.56 5.08
C ARG A 33 -16.44 -9.92 3.76
N TYR A 34 -15.16 -9.57 3.67
CA TYR A 34 -14.56 -8.88 2.53
C TYR A 34 -13.58 -9.77 1.75
N ALA A 35 -13.41 -11.04 2.14
CA ALA A 35 -12.42 -11.95 1.56
C ALA A 35 -12.51 -12.01 0.03
N ASP A 36 -13.73 -12.14 -0.51
CA ASP A 36 -13.96 -12.22 -1.95
C ASP A 36 -13.51 -10.98 -2.71
N PHE A 37 -13.65 -9.79 -2.10
CA PHE A 37 -13.20 -8.54 -2.71
C PHE A 37 -11.69 -8.53 -2.93
N TYR A 38 -10.93 -9.04 -1.94
CA TYR A 38 -9.47 -9.05 -1.94
C TYR A 38 -8.86 -10.23 -2.69
N LEU A 39 -9.69 -11.08 -3.30
CA LEU A 39 -9.23 -12.15 -4.20
C LEU A 39 -9.30 -11.65 -5.65
N PRO A 40 -8.15 -11.37 -6.31
CA PRO A 40 -8.15 -10.97 -7.70
C PRO A 40 -8.78 -12.03 -8.61
N PRO A 41 -9.53 -11.63 -9.65
CA PRO A 41 -9.97 -12.56 -10.68
C PRO A 41 -8.77 -13.16 -11.43
N ASP A 42 -8.85 -14.45 -11.75
CA ASP A 42 -7.87 -15.15 -12.59
C ASP A 42 -8.59 -15.82 -13.78
N PRO A 43 -8.34 -15.38 -15.04
CA PRO A 43 -7.42 -14.31 -15.43
C PRO A 43 -7.95 -12.91 -15.06
N LEU A 44 -7.03 -11.94 -14.95
CA LEU A 44 -7.40 -10.53 -14.80
C LEU A 44 -8.22 -10.05 -16.00
N PRO A 45 -9.28 -9.25 -15.80
CA PRO A 45 -10.02 -8.62 -16.87
C PRO A 45 -9.11 -7.83 -17.82
N PRO A 46 -9.43 -7.82 -19.14
CA PRO A 46 -8.72 -6.97 -20.08
C PRO A 46 -8.92 -5.50 -19.70
N GLY A 47 -7.88 -4.69 -19.87
CA GLY A 47 -7.91 -3.28 -19.51
C GLY A 47 -6.52 -2.66 -19.54
N ARG A 48 -6.48 -1.39 -19.19
CA ARG A 48 -5.28 -0.57 -19.02
C ARG A 48 -4.96 -0.39 -17.54
N PRO A 49 -3.72 -0.03 -17.19
CA PRO A 49 -3.41 0.40 -15.84
C PRO A 49 -4.33 1.54 -15.38
N GLY A 50 -4.81 1.44 -14.14
CA GLY A 50 -5.82 2.30 -13.53
C GLY A 50 -7.28 1.99 -13.90
N ASP A 51 -7.56 0.96 -14.70
CA ASP A 51 -8.96 0.55 -14.95
C ASP A 51 -9.51 -0.14 -13.68
N LEU A 52 -10.74 0.20 -13.31
CA LEU A 52 -11.43 -0.41 -12.17
C LEU A 52 -11.83 -1.86 -12.49
N ILE A 53 -11.51 -2.77 -11.57
CA ILE A 53 -11.92 -4.18 -11.59
C ILE A 53 -13.16 -4.36 -10.71
N ARG A 54 -13.15 -3.78 -9.50
CA ARG A 54 -14.28 -3.78 -8.55
C ARG A 54 -14.30 -2.48 -7.75
N ALA A 55 -15.49 -2.09 -7.31
CA ALA A 55 -15.67 -0.99 -6.36
C ALA A 55 -16.89 -1.29 -5.47
N GLU A 56 -16.74 -1.11 -4.17
CA GLU A 56 -17.85 -1.22 -3.21
C GLU A 56 -17.69 -0.22 -2.06
N SER A 57 -18.79 0.07 -1.37
CA SER A 57 -18.78 0.95 -0.20
C SER A 57 -17.79 0.43 0.85
N SER A 58 -16.96 1.32 1.40
CA SER A 58 -16.03 1.00 2.48
C SER A 58 -16.47 1.62 3.78
N ARG A 59 -16.41 0.84 4.86
CA ARG A 59 -16.59 1.37 6.21
C ARG A 59 -15.37 2.20 6.57
N LEU A 60 -15.56 3.38 7.12
CA LEU A 60 -14.47 4.22 7.62
C LEU A 60 -14.57 4.35 9.14
N VAL A 61 -13.48 4.03 9.83
CA VAL A 61 -13.33 4.13 11.28
C VAL A 61 -12.10 4.98 11.56
N LEU A 62 -12.31 6.12 12.21
CA LEU A 62 -11.23 6.94 12.74
C LEU A 62 -10.76 6.42 14.11
N GLU A 63 -11.71 6.03 14.96
CA GLU A 63 -11.41 5.51 16.28
C GLU A 63 -12.56 4.57 16.68
N PRO A 64 -12.29 3.36 17.22
CA PRO A 64 -13.34 2.36 17.42
C PRO A 64 -14.42 2.72 18.45
N SER A 65 -14.11 3.54 19.45
CA SER A 65 -15.07 3.98 20.49
C SER A 65 -16.08 5.02 19.99
N GLY A 66 -15.79 5.70 18.88
CA GLY A 66 -16.63 6.74 18.29
C GLY A 66 -16.60 8.08 19.05
N GLN A 67 -15.73 8.24 20.05
CA GLN A 67 -15.66 9.45 20.87
C GLN A 67 -14.91 10.60 20.17
N LEU A 68 -13.97 10.28 19.28
CA LEU A 68 -13.16 11.27 18.55
C LEU A 68 -13.81 11.77 17.25
N GLY A 69 -15.05 11.35 16.97
CA GLY A 69 -15.79 11.70 15.76
C GLY A 69 -15.62 10.67 14.64
N ALA A 70 -15.77 11.13 13.40
CA ALA A 70 -15.73 10.29 12.21
C ALA A 70 -14.88 10.93 11.10
N ILE A 71 -14.40 10.11 10.18
CA ILE A 71 -13.86 10.59 8.90
C ILE A 71 -15.03 11.19 8.13
N VAL A 72 -14.99 12.49 7.87
CA VAL A 72 -16.04 13.24 7.12
C VAL A 72 -15.90 13.03 5.62
N ALA A 73 -16.02 11.76 5.23
CA ALA A 73 -15.95 11.32 3.85
C ALA A 73 -16.78 10.04 3.65
N THR A 74 -17.23 9.85 2.41
CA THR A 74 -17.74 8.56 1.94
C THR A 74 -16.58 7.70 1.43
N GLY A 75 -16.38 6.53 2.02
CA GLY A 75 -15.36 5.57 1.61
C GLY A 75 -15.84 4.65 0.49
N THR A 76 -15.01 4.45 -0.54
CA THR A 76 -15.19 3.42 -1.55
C THR A 76 -13.92 2.59 -1.65
N ARG A 77 -14.03 1.30 -1.41
CA ARG A 77 -12.91 0.37 -1.60
C ARG A 77 -12.88 -0.04 -3.06
N ILE A 78 -11.70 0.03 -3.65
CA ILE A 78 -11.48 -0.21 -5.07
C ILE A 78 -10.47 -1.32 -5.27
N MET A 79 -10.68 -2.13 -6.31
CA MET A 79 -9.67 -2.98 -6.90
C MET A 79 -9.44 -2.46 -8.31
N TYR A 80 -8.19 -2.19 -8.66
CA TYR A 80 -7.84 -1.63 -9.95
C TYR A 80 -6.66 -2.40 -10.56
N ARG A 81 -6.58 -2.37 -11.88
CA ARG A 81 -5.49 -2.98 -12.63
C ARG A 81 -4.25 -2.09 -12.53
N SER A 82 -3.10 -2.66 -12.22
CA SER A 82 -1.81 -1.97 -12.24
C SER A 82 -0.77 -2.82 -12.98
N THR A 83 0.51 -2.47 -12.84
CA THR A 83 1.65 -3.12 -13.48
C THR A 83 2.67 -3.49 -12.41
N ASP A 84 3.16 -4.73 -12.40
CA ASP A 84 4.22 -5.17 -11.50
C ASP A 84 5.59 -4.62 -11.95
N ALA A 85 6.61 -4.81 -11.10
CA ALA A 85 7.97 -4.37 -11.40
C ALA A 85 8.62 -5.04 -12.63
N ARG A 86 8.01 -6.10 -13.19
CA ARG A 86 8.46 -6.81 -14.40
C ARG A 86 7.66 -6.42 -15.64
N GLY A 87 6.66 -5.54 -15.52
CA GLY A 87 5.81 -5.09 -16.62
C GLY A 87 4.56 -5.96 -16.84
N HIS A 88 4.25 -6.90 -15.95
CA HIS A 88 3.06 -7.73 -16.07
C HIS A 88 1.84 -7.07 -15.40
N PRO A 89 0.62 -7.35 -15.89
CA PRO A 89 -0.61 -6.90 -15.23
C PRO A 89 -0.77 -7.51 -13.84
N THR A 90 -1.14 -6.67 -12.86
CA THR A 90 -1.46 -7.11 -11.50
C THR A 90 -2.72 -6.39 -11.00
N ALA A 91 -3.36 -6.91 -9.94
CA ALA A 91 -4.49 -6.26 -9.27
C ALA A 91 -4.03 -5.68 -7.93
N VAL A 92 -4.34 -4.41 -7.72
CA VAL A 92 -4.04 -3.68 -6.49
C VAL A 92 -5.35 -3.16 -5.90
N THR A 93 -5.46 -3.18 -4.58
CA THR A 93 -6.59 -2.60 -3.86
C THR A 93 -6.24 -1.24 -3.26
N GLY A 94 -7.26 -0.53 -2.82
CA GLY A 94 -7.11 0.73 -2.11
C GLY A 94 -8.44 1.28 -1.66
N THR A 95 -8.40 2.45 -1.03
CA THR A 95 -9.60 3.16 -0.59
C THR A 95 -9.62 4.56 -1.17
N TYR A 96 -10.71 4.89 -1.86
CA TYR A 96 -11.07 6.25 -2.23
C TYR A 96 -11.92 6.88 -1.13
N PHE A 97 -11.65 8.15 -0.83
CA PHE A 97 -12.34 8.94 0.17
C PHE A 97 -12.93 10.17 -0.54
N GLU A 98 -14.26 10.19 -0.68
CA GLU A 98 -15.01 11.32 -1.21
C GLU A 98 -15.36 12.28 -0.06
N PRO A 99 -14.83 13.51 -0.03
CA PRO A 99 -15.12 14.45 1.06
C PRO A 99 -16.57 14.91 1.08
N ASP A 100 -17.18 14.89 2.26
CA ASP A 100 -18.54 15.43 2.47
C ASP A 100 -18.55 16.97 2.37
N ASN A 101 -17.45 17.60 2.78
CA ASN A 101 -17.30 19.05 2.73
C ASN A 101 -16.97 19.53 1.31
N PRO A 102 -17.48 20.70 0.87
CA PRO A 102 -17.14 21.27 -0.42
C PRO A 102 -15.65 21.66 -0.48
N TRP A 103 -15.08 21.68 -1.68
CA TRP A 103 -13.73 22.16 -1.90
C TRP A 103 -13.72 23.71 -1.79
N PRO A 104 -12.94 24.33 -0.89
CA PRO A 104 -12.94 25.78 -0.71
C PRO A 104 -12.12 26.56 -1.75
N GLY A 105 -11.29 25.89 -2.55
CA GLY A 105 -10.44 26.54 -3.55
C GLY A 105 -11.18 26.92 -4.84
N ALA A 106 -10.53 27.75 -5.65
CA ALA A 106 -11.01 28.06 -7.00
C ALA A 106 -10.66 26.91 -7.96
N GLY A 107 -11.66 26.40 -8.69
CA GLY A 107 -11.49 25.35 -9.70
C GLY A 107 -11.86 23.94 -9.23
N PRO A 108 -11.49 22.90 -10.00
CA PRO A 108 -11.80 21.52 -9.67
C PRO A 108 -11.20 21.08 -8.33
N ARG A 109 -11.90 20.17 -7.65
CA ARG A 109 -11.41 19.54 -6.42
C ARG A 109 -10.11 18.76 -6.73
N PRO A 110 -9.02 19.00 -5.99
CA PRO A 110 -7.80 18.21 -6.13
C PRO A 110 -7.95 16.80 -5.56
N LEU A 111 -7.31 15.85 -6.23
CA LEU A 111 -7.09 14.49 -5.76
C LEU A 111 -5.69 14.37 -5.15
N ILE A 112 -5.60 13.81 -3.94
CA ILE A 112 -4.35 13.36 -3.35
C ILE A 112 -4.24 11.86 -3.59
N SER A 113 -3.26 11.42 -4.41
CA SER A 113 -2.86 10.02 -4.45
C SER A 113 -1.88 9.77 -3.32
N TYR A 114 -2.37 9.10 -2.28
CA TYR A 114 -1.66 8.87 -1.03
C TYR A 114 -0.97 7.50 -1.04
N ALA A 115 0.35 7.53 -0.92
CA ALA A 115 1.19 6.37 -0.73
C ALA A 115 1.45 6.17 0.78
N PRO A 116 0.93 5.10 1.40
CA PRO A 116 1.12 4.85 2.83
C PRO A 116 2.59 4.51 3.16
N GLY A 117 3.00 4.79 4.39
CA GLY A 117 4.23 4.27 4.99
C GLY A 117 4.16 2.75 5.21
N THR A 118 5.17 2.21 5.90
CA THR A 118 5.24 0.76 6.18
C THR A 118 4.07 0.26 7.00
N GLN A 119 3.31 -0.67 6.42
CA GLN A 119 2.15 -1.27 7.08
C GLN A 119 2.39 -2.71 7.57
N GLY A 120 3.35 -3.41 6.98
CA GLY A 120 3.60 -4.84 7.22
C GLY A 120 3.66 -5.62 5.90
N GLN A 121 3.65 -6.94 5.99
CA GLN A 121 3.73 -7.85 4.81
C GLN A 121 2.48 -8.70 4.61
N GLY A 122 1.61 -8.80 5.61
CA GLY A 122 0.43 -9.66 5.57
C GLY A 122 -0.73 -8.99 4.83
N ASN A 123 -1.69 -9.81 4.38
CA ASN A 123 -2.90 -9.30 3.73
C ASN A 123 -3.71 -8.41 4.68
N GLN A 124 -3.72 -8.71 5.98
CA GLN A 124 -4.38 -7.92 7.01
C GLN A 124 -3.76 -6.53 7.19
N CYS A 125 -2.52 -6.32 6.76
CA CYS A 125 -1.81 -5.06 6.87
C CYS A 125 -2.28 -4.03 5.83
N ALA A 126 -3.10 -4.40 4.84
CA ALA A 126 -3.56 -3.46 3.82
C ALA A 126 -4.28 -2.24 4.44
N PRO A 127 -3.88 -1.00 4.12
CA PRO A 127 -4.53 0.20 4.62
C PRO A 127 -6.05 0.19 4.40
N SER A 128 -6.51 -0.31 3.24
CA SER A 128 -7.93 -0.41 2.93
C SER A 128 -8.73 -1.28 3.92
N ARG A 129 -8.08 -2.25 4.58
CA ARG A 129 -8.65 -3.04 5.69
C ARG A 129 -8.55 -2.31 7.01
N GLN A 130 -7.41 -1.68 7.26
CA GLN A 130 -7.20 -0.92 8.50
C GLN A 130 -8.23 0.21 8.67
N PHE A 131 -8.59 0.91 7.58
CA PHE A 131 -9.65 1.93 7.62
C PHE A 131 -11.04 1.39 8.00
N ASN A 132 -11.29 0.08 7.85
CA ASN A 132 -12.54 -0.53 8.32
C ASN A 132 -12.55 -0.82 9.83
N GLN A 133 -11.36 -0.84 10.47
CA GLN A 133 -11.16 -1.29 11.86
C GLN A 133 -10.74 -0.16 12.81
N GLY A 134 -9.92 0.79 12.34
CA GLY A 134 -9.23 1.80 13.16
C GLY A 134 -8.04 1.21 13.92
N ILE A 135 -8.31 0.19 14.75
CA ILE A 135 -7.29 -0.61 15.43
C ILE A 135 -7.44 -2.07 15.00
N HIS A 136 -6.38 -2.62 14.40
CA HIS A 136 -6.27 -4.03 14.06
C HIS A 136 -5.78 -4.84 15.28
N TYR A 137 -6.39 -6.00 15.52
CA TYR A 137 -5.94 -6.96 16.53
C TYR A 137 -6.37 -8.39 16.16
N SER A 138 -5.39 -9.25 15.83
CA SER A 138 -5.62 -10.67 15.49
C SER A 138 -5.25 -11.65 16.63
N GLY A 139 -4.71 -11.13 17.74
CA GLY A 139 -4.25 -11.90 18.90
C GLY A 139 -2.74 -11.81 19.15
N GLY A 140 -2.33 -12.01 20.40
CA GLY A 140 -0.90 -11.98 20.77
C GLY A 140 -0.29 -10.58 20.63
N TRP A 141 0.75 -10.45 19.80
CA TRP A 141 1.46 -9.19 19.53
C TRP A 141 1.06 -8.54 18.20
N ASP A 142 0.05 -9.08 17.50
CA ASP A 142 -0.48 -8.49 16.27
C ASP A 142 -1.50 -7.40 16.62
N ILE A 143 -0.98 -6.20 16.89
CA ILE A 143 -1.76 -4.99 17.13
C ILE A 143 -1.22 -3.87 16.25
N MET A 144 -2.11 -3.20 15.53
CA MET A 144 -1.74 -2.07 14.69
C MET A 144 -2.76 -0.96 14.79
N VAL A 145 -2.28 0.26 14.99
CA VAL A 145 -3.07 1.49 14.93
C VAL A 145 -2.83 2.12 13.57
N ASN A 146 -3.89 2.45 12.84
CA ASN A 146 -3.79 3.08 11.53
C ASN A 146 -3.27 4.52 11.68
N TYR A 147 -1.96 4.71 11.62
CA TYR A 147 -1.37 6.03 11.81
C TYR A 147 -1.59 6.99 10.61
N GLU A 148 -2.11 6.49 9.48
CA GLU A 148 -2.43 7.31 8.30
C GLU A 148 -3.79 8.01 8.42
N GLU A 149 -4.64 7.56 9.34
CA GLU A 149 -6.02 8.03 9.49
C GLU A 149 -6.12 9.52 9.81
N LEU A 150 -5.20 10.05 10.62
CA LEU A 150 -5.21 11.45 11.04
C LEU A 150 -4.97 12.40 9.87
N PHE A 151 -4.06 12.05 8.97
CA PHE A 151 -3.81 12.82 7.75
C PHE A 151 -5.02 12.77 6.82
N VAL A 152 -5.55 11.57 6.57
CA VAL A 152 -6.74 11.38 5.73
C VAL A 152 -7.92 12.17 6.27
N ALA A 153 -8.28 12.01 7.55
CA ALA A 153 -9.38 12.70 8.20
C ALA A 153 -9.24 14.22 8.12
N THR A 154 -8.03 14.73 8.31
CA THR A 154 -7.74 16.17 8.23
C THR A 154 -7.93 16.71 6.81
N MET A 155 -7.44 15.99 5.80
CA MET A 155 -7.46 16.46 4.42
C MET A 155 -8.84 16.35 3.78
N VAL A 156 -9.59 15.28 4.05
CA VAL A 156 -10.99 15.19 3.60
C VAL A 156 -11.87 16.23 4.31
N ALA A 157 -11.64 16.53 5.60
CA ALA A 157 -12.34 17.62 6.28
C ALA A 157 -12.10 19.00 5.62
N ARG A 158 -10.97 19.18 4.94
CA ARG A 158 -10.63 20.37 4.15
C ARG A 158 -11.13 20.32 2.70
N GLY A 159 -11.86 19.27 2.32
CA GLY A 159 -12.45 19.11 0.99
C GLY A 159 -11.51 18.53 -0.07
N PHE A 160 -10.36 17.96 0.30
CA PHE A 160 -9.47 17.25 -0.62
C PHE A 160 -9.95 15.80 -0.79
N ALA A 161 -10.16 15.37 -2.04
CA ALA A 161 -10.39 13.95 -2.31
C ALA A 161 -9.07 13.18 -2.16
N ILE A 162 -9.15 11.95 -1.68
CA ILE A 162 -7.96 11.11 -1.45
C ILE A 162 -8.21 9.74 -2.03
N VAL A 163 -7.21 9.19 -2.70
CA VAL A 163 -7.12 7.75 -2.97
C VAL A 163 -5.86 7.22 -2.31
N MET A 164 -6.00 6.23 -1.44
CA MET A 164 -4.87 5.54 -0.83
C MET A 164 -4.73 4.17 -1.47
N THR A 165 -3.54 3.88 -1.99
CA THR A 165 -3.20 2.56 -2.53
C THR A 165 -2.76 1.62 -1.41
N ASP A 166 -3.09 0.34 -1.51
CA ASP A 166 -2.48 -0.67 -0.65
C ASP A 166 -1.07 -1.07 -1.13
N TYR A 167 -0.77 -0.87 -2.40
CA TYR A 167 0.39 -1.43 -3.14
C TYR A 167 0.19 -2.86 -3.61
N GLU A 168 1.02 -3.27 -4.58
CA GLU A 168 1.07 -4.64 -5.03
C GLU A 168 1.38 -5.58 -3.86
N GLY A 169 0.56 -6.61 -3.72
CA GLY A 169 0.77 -7.69 -2.77
C GLY A 169 0.43 -7.36 -1.32
N LEU A 170 -0.12 -6.17 -1.06
CA LEU A 170 -0.64 -5.81 0.24
C LEU A 170 -2.18 -5.88 0.17
N GLY A 171 -2.75 -6.90 0.81
CA GLY A 171 -4.20 -7.16 0.77
C GLY A 171 -4.63 -8.12 -0.34
N THR A 172 -3.83 -8.26 -1.40
CA THR A 172 -4.00 -9.25 -2.47
C THR A 172 -2.74 -10.12 -2.59
N PRO A 173 -2.81 -11.36 -3.10
CA PRO A 173 -1.61 -12.11 -3.49
C PRO A 173 -0.94 -11.48 -4.74
N PRO A 174 0.37 -11.67 -4.97
CA PRO A 174 1.35 -12.40 -4.14
C PRO A 174 1.84 -11.55 -2.95
N MET A 175 2.95 -11.93 -2.30
CA MET A 175 3.52 -11.16 -1.18
C MET A 175 3.87 -9.72 -1.59
N HIS A 176 3.62 -8.77 -0.69
CA HIS A 176 3.91 -7.35 -0.87
C HIS A 176 5.35 -7.08 -1.34
N THR A 177 5.47 -6.33 -2.44
CA THR A 177 6.74 -5.92 -3.06
C THR A 177 7.35 -4.69 -2.39
N TYR A 178 7.47 -4.76 -1.07
CA TYR A 178 7.97 -3.70 -0.19
C TYR A 178 9.20 -2.96 -0.74
N VAL A 179 9.10 -1.62 -0.78
CA VAL A 179 10.09 -0.65 -1.28
C VAL A 179 10.53 -0.87 -2.72
N ASN A 180 9.77 -1.63 -3.50
CA ASN A 180 10.03 -1.78 -4.93
C ASN A 180 9.59 -0.51 -5.66
N ARG A 181 10.60 0.27 -6.07
CA ARG A 181 10.42 1.54 -6.80
C ARG A 181 9.37 1.44 -7.92
N LEU A 182 9.47 0.44 -8.81
CA LEU A 182 8.58 0.36 -9.98
C LEU A 182 7.15 0.01 -9.58
N ALA A 183 6.96 -1.08 -8.84
CA ALA A 183 5.63 -1.54 -8.45
C ALA A 183 4.88 -0.50 -7.62
N GLU A 184 5.52 0.11 -6.63
CA GLU A 184 4.86 1.09 -5.75
C GLU A 184 4.57 2.41 -6.48
N GLY A 185 5.51 2.90 -7.30
CA GLY A 185 5.30 4.11 -8.09
C GLY A 185 4.18 3.96 -9.12
N GLN A 186 4.10 2.80 -9.78
CA GLN A 186 3.01 2.47 -10.71
C GLN A 186 1.67 2.36 -9.97
N ALA A 187 1.63 1.72 -8.80
CA ALA A 187 0.43 1.65 -7.97
C ALA A 187 -0.10 3.04 -7.56
N VAL A 188 0.77 3.97 -7.17
CA VAL A 188 0.37 5.36 -6.83
C VAL A 188 -0.24 6.09 -8.04
N LEU A 189 0.33 5.91 -9.23
CA LEU A 189 -0.19 6.52 -10.47
C LEU A 189 -1.51 5.87 -10.90
N ASP A 190 -1.60 4.55 -10.82
CA ASP A 190 -2.78 3.79 -11.23
C ASP A 190 -3.94 3.95 -10.23
N ALA A 191 -3.67 4.15 -8.95
CA ALA A 191 -4.68 4.55 -7.97
C ALA A 191 -5.30 5.91 -8.32
N ALA A 192 -4.49 6.88 -8.74
CA ALA A 192 -4.98 8.19 -9.18
C ALA A 192 -5.91 8.07 -10.39
N ARG A 193 -5.50 7.27 -11.39
CA ARG A 193 -6.34 6.94 -12.56
C ARG A 193 -7.65 6.26 -12.17
N ALA A 194 -7.58 5.28 -11.26
CA ALA A 194 -8.75 4.54 -10.81
C ALA A 194 -9.75 5.47 -10.11
N ALA A 195 -9.26 6.38 -9.26
CA ALA A 195 -10.10 7.37 -8.59
C ALA A 195 -10.76 8.35 -9.57
N GLN A 196 -10.02 8.88 -10.56
CA GLN A 196 -10.58 9.77 -11.59
C GLN A 196 -11.62 9.08 -12.50
N ARG A 197 -11.62 7.74 -12.56
CA ARG A 197 -12.58 6.93 -13.33
C ARG A 197 -13.73 6.40 -12.48
N LEU A 198 -13.69 6.60 -11.17
CA LEU A 198 -14.73 6.14 -10.26
C LEU A 198 -16.01 6.97 -10.50
N PRO A 199 -17.16 6.34 -10.78
CA PRO A 199 -18.39 7.06 -11.04
C PRO A 199 -18.95 7.67 -9.75
N GLY A 200 -19.68 8.78 -9.88
CA GLY A 200 -20.37 9.42 -8.74
C GLY A 200 -19.46 10.17 -7.77
N THR A 201 -18.22 10.47 -8.17
CA THR A 201 -17.28 11.31 -7.41
C THR A 201 -17.43 12.79 -7.80
N SER A 202 -16.91 13.68 -6.96
CA SER A 202 -16.84 15.12 -7.29
C SER A 202 -15.60 15.51 -8.09
N LEU A 203 -14.77 14.52 -8.48
CA LEU A 203 -13.54 14.75 -9.23
C LEU A 203 -13.82 15.15 -10.67
N ASP A 204 -13.02 16.09 -11.16
CA ASP A 204 -12.83 16.28 -12.59
C ASP A 204 -11.87 15.19 -13.11
N PRO A 205 -12.21 14.43 -14.17
CA PRO A 205 -11.30 13.45 -14.76
C PRO A 205 -9.95 14.00 -15.23
N ASN A 206 -9.85 15.31 -15.47
CA ASN A 206 -8.61 16.02 -15.81
C ASN A 206 -8.18 17.01 -14.70
N GLY A 207 -8.76 16.86 -13.51
CA GLY A 207 -8.50 17.69 -12.34
C GLY A 207 -7.07 17.52 -11.80
N PRO A 208 -6.66 18.44 -10.90
CA PRO A 208 -5.32 18.43 -10.35
C PRO A 208 -5.08 17.21 -9.44
N VAL A 209 -3.93 16.57 -9.61
CA VAL A 209 -3.48 15.42 -8.81
C VAL A 209 -2.20 15.79 -8.06
N ALA A 210 -2.16 15.53 -6.76
CA ALA A 210 -0.94 15.65 -5.95
C ALA A 210 -0.55 14.28 -5.38
N PHE A 211 0.75 14.04 -5.25
CA PHE A 211 1.27 12.85 -4.58
C PHE A 211 1.73 13.20 -3.16
N TRP A 212 1.40 12.33 -2.20
CA TRP A 212 1.83 12.48 -0.81
C TRP A 212 2.29 11.13 -0.25
N GLY A 213 3.40 11.10 0.48
CA GLY A 213 3.86 9.90 1.17
C GLY A 213 5.06 10.15 2.08
N TYR A 214 5.24 9.28 3.08
CA TYR A 214 6.35 9.34 4.03
C TYR A 214 6.99 7.96 4.24
N SER A 215 8.30 7.89 4.50
CA SER A 215 9.05 6.63 4.66
C SER A 215 8.94 5.77 3.39
N GLN A 216 8.47 4.51 3.46
CA GLN A 216 8.12 3.71 2.27
C GLN A 216 7.28 4.50 1.27
N GLY A 217 6.21 5.15 1.73
CA GLY A 217 5.37 6.01 0.89
C GLY A 217 6.10 7.21 0.31
N GLY A 218 7.14 7.70 0.99
CA GLY A 218 8.05 8.70 0.43
C GLY A 218 8.80 8.16 -0.79
N GLY A 219 9.30 6.92 -0.71
CA GLY A 219 9.94 6.23 -1.84
C GLY A 219 8.96 5.99 -2.99
N ALA A 220 7.75 5.51 -2.68
CA ALA A 220 6.69 5.28 -3.65
C ALA A 220 6.27 6.57 -4.39
N THR A 221 6.07 7.67 -3.67
CA THR A 221 5.72 8.97 -4.27
C THR A 221 6.85 9.61 -5.05
N ALA A 222 8.11 9.48 -4.59
CA ALA A 222 9.26 9.90 -5.38
C ALA A 222 9.34 9.13 -6.71
N SER A 223 9.14 7.81 -6.66
CA SER A 223 9.06 6.97 -7.87
C SER A 223 7.90 7.38 -8.78
N ALA A 224 6.71 7.61 -8.23
CA ALA A 224 5.54 8.06 -9.00
C ALA A 224 5.83 9.37 -9.74
N ALA A 225 6.47 10.34 -9.08
CA ALA A 225 6.88 11.59 -9.70
C ALA A 225 7.88 11.38 -10.84
N GLU A 226 8.88 10.51 -10.67
CA GLU A 226 9.85 10.17 -11.71
C GLU A 226 9.20 9.44 -12.92
N LEU A 227 8.19 8.60 -12.66
CA LEU A 227 7.51 7.81 -13.68
C LEU A 227 6.40 8.57 -14.41
N ALA A 228 5.84 9.63 -13.81
CA ALA A 228 4.62 10.28 -14.26
C ALA A 228 4.63 10.63 -15.77
N SER A 229 5.65 11.32 -16.26
CA SER A 229 5.70 11.77 -17.66
C SER A 229 5.82 10.64 -18.68
N GLY A 230 6.31 9.46 -18.28
CA GLY A 230 6.47 8.31 -19.16
C GLY A 230 5.33 7.29 -19.04
N TYR A 231 4.86 7.05 -17.81
CA TYR A 231 3.88 6.00 -17.50
C TYR A 231 2.45 6.52 -17.44
N ALA A 232 2.23 7.75 -16.97
CA ALA A 232 0.92 8.37 -16.82
C ALA A 232 0.90 9.86 -17.22
N PRO A 233 1.31 10.19 -18.47
CA PRO A 233 1.44 11.57 -18.92
C PRO A 233 0.12 12.34 -18.96
N GLU A 234 -1.01 11.64 -18.92
CA GLU A 234 -2.34 12.24 -18.91
C GLU A 234 -2.75 12.79 -17.52
N LEU A 235 -2.07 12.40 -16.44
CA LEU A 235 -2.37 12.91 -15.10
C LEU A 235 -1.87 14.36 -14.96
N HIS A 236 -2.75 15.27 -14.57
CA HIS A 236 -2.39 16.64 -14.27
C HIS A 236 -1.73 16.75 -12.89
N VAL A 237 -0.47 16.33 -12.80
CA VAL A 237 0.30 16.36 -11.55
C VAL A 237 0.69 17.78 -11.19
N VAL A 238 0.18 18.30 -10.07
CA VAL A 238 0.42 19.68 -9.60
C VAL A 238 1.43 19.77 -8.45
N GLY A 239 1.79 18.64 -7.84
CA GLY A 239 2.74 18.64 -6.74
C GLY A 239 3.06 17.24 -6.23
N THR A 240 4.19 17.12 -5.53
CA THR A 240 4.62 15.90 -4.87
C THR A 240 5.28 16.24 -3.55
N TYR A 241 4.89 15.53 -2.50
CA TYR A 241 5.61 15.46 -1.24
C TYR A 241 6.10 14.03 -1.02
N ALA A 242 7.41 13.87 -1.03
CA ALA A 242 8.11 12.63 -0.72
C ALA A 242 8.93 12.84 0.56
N GLY A 243 8.38 12.44 1.71
CA GLY A 243 9.03 12.60 3.01
C GLY A 243 9.87 11.38 3.38
N ALA A 244 11.11 11.60 3.82
CA ALA A 244 12.05 10.54 4.23
C ALA A 244 12.09 9.31 3.28
N PRO A 245 12.19 9.51 1.95
CA PRO A 245 12.19 8.39 1.00
C PRO A 245 13.42 7.49 1.22
N PRO A 246 13.27 6.15 1.23
CA PRO A 246 14.41 5.24 1.20
C PRO A 246 15.04 5.25 -0.21
N ALA A 247 15.86 6.27 -0.48
CA ALA A 247 16.40 6.54 -1.82
C ALA A 247 17.49 5.56 -2.25
N ASP A 248 18.33 5.10 -1.33
CA ASP A 248 19.34 4.06 -1.57
C ASP A 248 19.28 3.00 -0.47
N LEU A 249 18.75 1.83 -0.84
CA LEU A 249 18.61 0.71 0.09
C LEU A 249 19.97 0.16 0.55
N LYS A 250 21.02 0.22 -0.29
CA LYS A 250 22.34 -0.28 0.08
C LYS A 250 22.99 0.62 1.13
N GLU A 251 22.83 1.93 0.99
CA GLU A 251 23.32 2.89 1.98
C GLU A 251 22.51 2.87 3.28
N LEU A 252 21.24 2.45 3.23
CA LEU A 252 20.38 2.30 4.41
C LEU A 252 20.69 1.06 5.27
N LEU A 253 21.24 0.00 4.66
CA LEU A 253 21.49 -1.27 5.36
C LEU A 253 22.32 -1.12 6.65
N PRO A 254 23.46 -0.41 6.68
CA PRO A 254 24.27 -0.29 7.90
C PRO A 254 23.56 0.45 9.05
N TYR A 255 22.59 1.31 8.75
CA TYR A 255 21.84 2.07 9.75
C TYR A 255 20.65 1.28 10.33
N THR A 256 20.18 0.27 9.59
CA THR A 256 19.03 -0.53 9.96
C THR A 256 19.45 -1.86 10.59
N ASP A 257 20.59 -2.40 10.19
CA ASP A 257 21.20 -3.58 10.79
C ASP A 257 21.54 -3.36 12.27
N GLY A 258 21.19 -4.33 13.11
CA GLY A 258 21.36 -4.26 14.57
C GLY A 258 20.50 -3.22 15.30
N SER A 259 19.61 -2.51 14.61
CA SER A 259 18.71 -1.51 15.19
C SER A 259 17.31 -2.08 15.48
N ALA A 260 16.46 -1.30 16.17
CA ALA A 260 15.04 -1.61 16.30
C ALA A 260 14.29 -1.68 14.95
N LEU A 261 14.87 -1.15 13.87
CA LEU A 261 14.32 -1.17 12.52
C LEU A 261 14.78 -2.36 11.67
N VAL A 262 15.52 -3.33 12.24
CA VAL A 262 16.09 -4.45 11.48
C VAL A 262 15.02 -5.26 10.71
N GLY A 263 13.76 -5.27 11.18
CA GLY A 263 12.65 -5.90 10.46
C GLY A 263 12.42 -5.32 9.05
N VAL A 264 12.74 -4.05 8.83
CA VAL A 264 12.68 -3.38 7.52
C VAL A 264 13.72 -3.93 6.54
N VAL A 265 14.81 -4.53 7.03
CA VAL A 265 15.85 -5.16 6.19
C VAL A 265 15.44 -6.54 5.70
N ALA A 266 14.73 -7.31 6.54
CA ALA A 266 14.28 -8.65 6.18
C ALA A 266 13.21 -8.62 5.07
N THR A 267 12.36 -7.59 5.08
CA THR A 267 11.20 -7.49 4.19
C THR A 267 11.51 -7.38 2.68
N PRO A 268 12.44 -6.53 2.21
CA PRO A 268 12.84 -6.51 0.80
C PRO A 268 13.50 -7.81 0.32
N SER A 269 14.19 -8.52 1.23
CA SER A 269 14.95 -9.73 0.90
C SER A 269 14.06 -10.94 0.63
N THR A 270 12.92 -11.04 1.33
CA THR A 270 11.91 -12.09 1.08
C THR A 270 11.13 -11.81 -0.20
N ALA A 271 10.76 -10.57 -0.48
CA ALA A 271 10.11 -10.15 -1.74
C ALA A 271 10.98 -10.45 -2.98
N SER A 272 12.30 -10.33 -2.85
CA SER A 272 13.27 -10.61 -3.93
C SER A 272 13.53 -12.10 -4.17
N SER A 273 13.14 -12.98 -3.25
CA SER A 273 13.47 -14.41 -3.26
C SER A 273 12.51 -15.30 -4.06
N MET A 274 11.47 -14.73 -4.70
CA MET A 274 10.54 -15.49 -5.53
C MET A 274 11.25 -16.07 -6.79
N PRO A 275 11.05 -17.36 -7.10
CA PRO A 275 11.79 -18.05 -8.17
C PRO A 275 11.49 -17.43 -9.54
N ILE A 276 12.56 -17.12 -10.27
CA ILE A 276 12.53 -16.73 -11.68
C ILE A 276 12.03 -17.94 -12.49
N PRO A 277 10.88 -17.87 -13.19
CA PRO A 277 10.50 -18.91 -14.14
C PRO A 277 11.55 -18.97 -15.25
N LYS A 278 12.15 -20.15 -15.47
CA LYS A 278 13.09 -20.34 -16.58
C LYS A 278 12.39 -20.01 -17.90
N PRO A 279 13.05 -19.28 -18.82
CA PRO A 279 12.48 -18.99 -20.13
C PRO A 279 12.19 -20.30 -20.88
N PRO A 280 11.12 -20.35 -21.69
CA PRO A 280 10.80 -21.54 -22.46
C PRO A 280 11.96 -21.89 -23.40
N THR A 281 12.43 -23.13 -23.31
CA THR A 281 13.43 -23.68 -24.22
C THR A 281 12.84 -23.66 -25.62
N ARG A 282 13.40 -22.81 -26.50
CA ARG A 282 13.12 -22.88 -27.94
C ARG A 282 13.54 -24.26 -28.43
N SER A 283 12.56 -25.11 -28.73
CA SER A 283 12.77 -26.28 -29.57
C SER A 283 13.19 -25.77 -30.95
N ALA A 284 14.45 -26.03 -31.30
CA ALA A 284 14.92 -25.89 -32.67
C ALA A 284 14.19 -26.95 -33.51
N ARG A 285 13.31 -26.50 -34.41
CA ARG A 285 12.88 -27.32 -35.54
C ARG A 285 13.87 -27.09 -36.66
N SER A 286 14.67 -28.11 -36.95
CA SER A 286 15.19 -28.40 -38.29
C SER A 286 14.11 -29.14 -39.07
#